data_AF-A0A6J4K8W2-F1
#
_entry.id   AF-A0A6J4K8W2-F1
#
_cell.length_a   1.000
_cell.length_b   1.000
_cell.length_c   1.000
_cell.angle_alpha   90.00
_cell.angle_beta   90.00
_cell.angle_gamma   90.00
#
_symmetry.space_group_name_H-M   'P 1'
#
loop_
_entity.id
_entity.type
_entity.pdbx_description
1 polymer ?
#
loop_
_entity_poly.entity_id
_entity_poly.type
_entity_poly.pdbx_seq_one_letter_code
_entity_poly.pdbx_strand_id
1 'polypeptide(L)' 'HLAASTPARRHGLDGRGTIESGAAADLCVVDDAGRLQRVMQNGAWV' A
#
# COMPACT_ATOMS: atom_id res chain seq x y z
N HIS A 1 -1.98 1.90 -14.37
CA HIS A 1 -1.15 0.74 -13.99
C HIS A 1 -1.36 0.47 -12.51
N LEU A 2 -1.76 -0.74 -12.11
CA LEU A 2 -2.01 -1.06 -10.68
C LEU A 2 -0.66 -1.28 -9.98
N ALA A 3 -0.18 -0.26 -9.25
CA ALA A 3 1.15 -0.25 -8.64
C ALA A 3 1.30 -1.27 -7.49
N ALA A 4 0.21 -1.64 -6.82
CA ALA A 4 0.23 -2.48 -5.63
C ALA A 4 -0.53 -3.80 -5.78
N SER A 5 -1.80 -3.77 -6.18
CA SER A 5 -2.64 -4.98 -6.21
C SER A 5 -2.21 -6.04 -7.22
N THR A 6 -1.67 -5.65 -8.38
CA THR A 6 -1.20 -6.59 -9.41
C THR A 6 0.03 -7.37 -8.96
N PRO A 7 1.13 -6.74 -8.49
CA PRO A 7 2.25 -7.50 -7.94
C PRO A 7 1.85 -8.31 -6.70
N ALA A 8 1.01 -7.79 -5.80
CA ALA A 8 0.55 -8.54 -4.64
C ALA A 8 -0.13 -9.86 -5.03
N ARG A 9 -1.07 -9.81 -5.99
CA ARG A 9 -1.72 -11.01 -6.54
C ARG A 9 -0.74 -11.96 -7.24
N ARG A 10 0.18 -11.43 -8.05
CA ARG A 10 1.19 -12.24 -8.76
C ARG A 10 2.07 -13.03 -7.80
N HIS A 11 2.35 -12.47 -6.62
CA HIS A 11 3.27 -13.04 -5.64
C HIS A 11 2.57 -13.71 -4.45
N GLY A 12 1.25 -13.84 -4.44
CA GLY A 12 0.50 -14.47 -3.34
C GLY A 12 0.64 -13.70 -2.01
N LEU A 13 0.78 -12.38 -2.07
CA LEU A 13 0.88 -11.52 -0.89
C LEU A 13 -0.53 -11.18 -0.39
N ASP A 14 -1.20 -12.17 0.19
CA ASP A 14 -2.55 -12.02 0.71
C ASP A 14 -2.62 -10.90 1.77
N GLY A 15 -3.70 -10.11 1.72
CA GLY A 15 -3.86 -8.95 2.59
C GLY A 15 -2.90 -7.79 2.31
N ARG A 16 -2.23 -7.73 1.15
CA ARG A 16 -1.39 -6.59 0.73
C ARG A 16 -1.84 -5.99 -0.59
N GLY A 17 -1.48 -4.73 -0.80
CA GLY A 17 -1.75 -4.00 -2.04
C GLY A 17 -3.21 -3.62 -2.26
N THR A 18 -4.04 -3.71 -1.22
CA THR A 18 -5.43 -3.22 -1.14
C THR A 18 -5.60 -2.39 0.13
N ILE A 19 -6.63 -1.53 0.17
CA ILE A 19 -7.01 -0.79 1.37
C ILE A 19 -8.36 -1.35 1.83
N GLU A 20 -8.29 -2.35 2.70
CA GLU A 20 -9.44 -3.08 3.22
C GLU A 20 -9.22 -3.41 4.70
N SER A 21 -10.29 -3.52 5.48
CA SER A 21 -10.19 -3.93 6.89
C SER A 21 -9.57 -5.32 7.01
N GLY A 22 -8.55 -5.46 7.87
CA GLY A 22 -7.82 -6.71 8.08
C GLY A 22 -6.60 -6.91 7.16
N ALA A 23 -6.40 -6.04 6.16
CA ALA A 23 -5.18 -6.01 5.36
C ALA A 23 -4.00 -5.39 6.14
N ALA A 24 -2.79 -5.66 5.69
CA ALA A 24 -1.59 -5.03 6.22
C ALA A 24 -1.62 -3.52 5.99
N ALA A 25 -1.30 -2.74 7.04
CA ALA A 25 -1.24 -1.28 6.97
C ALA A 25 0.09 -0.81 6.34
N ASP A 26 0.29 -1.16 5.06
CA ASP A 26 1.38 -0.67 4.22
C ASP A 26 0.84 0.39 3.26
N LEU A 27 1.13 1.67 3.53
CA LEU A 27 0.49 2.80 2.85
C LEU A 27 1.52 3.83 2.38
N CYS A 28 1.23 4.45 1.25
CA CYS A 28 1.88 5.69 0.81
C CYS A 28 0.84 6.81 0.85
N VAL A 29 1.13 7.89 1.57
CA VAL A 29 0.34 9.13 1.54
C VAL A 29 0.93 10.02 0.47
N VAL A 30 0.11 10.48 -0.48
CA VAL A 30 0.51 11.39 -1.55
C VAL A 30 -0.31 12.68 -1.49
N ASP A 31 0.23 13.78 -2.02
CA ASP A 31 -0.55 14.99 -2.29
C ASP A 31 -1.45 14.83 -3.54
N ASP A 32 -2.23 15.85 -3.85
CA ASP A 32 -3.13 15.86 -5.02
C ASP A 32 -2.38 15.81 -6.37
N ALA A 33 -1.07 16.10 -6.37
CA ALA A 33 -0.21 15.95 -7.53
C ALA A 33 0.47 14.57 -7.61
N GLY A 34 0.17 13.67 -6.69
CA GLY A 34 0.76 12.32 -6.61
C GLY A 34 2.18 12.29 -6.02
N ARG A 35 2.64 13.37 -5.38
CA ARG A 35 3.95 13.40 -4.71
C ARG A 35 3.88 12.73 -3.35
N LEU A 36 4.79 11.80 -3.11
CA LEU A 36 4.92 11.09 -1.83
C LEU A 36 5.18 12.06 -0.67
N GLN A 37 4.37 11.94 0.38
CA GLN A 37 4.45 12.73 1.62
C GLN A 37 4.91 11.89 2.80
N ARG A 38 4.37 10.66 2.96
CA ARG A 38 4.73 9.73 4.05
C ARG A 38 4.57 8.28 3.62
N VAL A 39 5.32 7.40 4.27
CA VAL A 39 5.21 5.95 4.12
C VAL A 39 4.89 5.32 5.46
N MET A 40 3.99 4.35 5.45
CA MET A 40 3.69 3.47 6.57
C MET A 40 4.06 2.05 6.19
N GLN A 41 4.70 1.33 7.11
CA GLN A 41 5.00 -0.09 7.00
C GLN A 41 4.42 -0.83 8.21
N ASN A 42 3.52 -1.79 7.98
CA ASN A 42 2.81 -2.55 9.01
C ASN A 42 2.26 -1.69 10.16
N GLY A 43 1.67 -0.53 9.85
CA GLY A 43 1.10 0.37 10.86
C GLY A 43 2.07 1.38 11.49
N ALA A 44 3.37 1.27 11.22
CA ALA A 44 4.39 2.20 11.72
C ALA A 44 4.80 3.20 10.64
N TRP A 45 4.92 4.48 10.98
CA TRP A 45 5.47 5.50 10.09
C TRP A 45 6.99 5.35 9.99
N VAL A 46 7.52 5.39 8.75
CA VAL A 46 8.95 5.29 8.43
C VAL A 46 9.50 6.55 7.77
#